data_AF-A0A0D8HDV7-F1
#
_entry.id   AF-A0A0D8HDV7-F1
#
_cell.length_a   1.000
_cell.length_b   1.000
_cell.length_c   1.000
_cell.angle_alpha   90.00
_cell.angle_beta   90.00
_cell.angle_gamma   90.00
#
_symmetry.space_group_name_H-M   'P 1'
#
loop_
_entity.id
_entity.type
_entity.pdbx_description
1 polymer ?
#
loop_
_entity_poly.entity_id
_entity_poly.type
_entity_poly.pdbx_seq_one_letter_code
_entity_poly.pdbx_strand_id
1 'polypeptide(L)'
;MVLQKKSTRDRACYDPRGKKGTPSLSPLDLDHNGRAQAVVLINEAIDAGARCYKAYEVLKISTRTFRRWESGTTDRRRGAVHKRRSNALSEEEREKIIEVCTSRQYSSLTRG
;
A
#
# COMPACT_ATOMS: atom_id res chain seq x y z
N MET A 1 -24.23 0.99 19.39
CA MET A 1 -22.93 0.89 20.09
C MET A 1 -22.21 -0.35 19.60
N VAL A 2 -21.36 -0.25 18.57
CA VAL A 2 -20.55 -1.40 18.14
C VAL A 2 -19.40 -1.53 19.14
N LEU A 3 -19.57 -2.43 20.10
CA LEU A 3 -18.51 -2.90 20.97
C LEU A 3 -17.40 -3.47 20.08
N GLN A 4 -16.37 -2.66 19.80
CA GLN A 4 -15.11 -3.17 19.30
C GLN A 4 -14.50 -4.02 20.40
N LYS A 5 -14.79 -5.33 20.35
CA LYS A 5 -14.12 -6.33 21.16
C LYS A 5 -12.62 -6.13 20.95
N LYS A 6 -11.89 -5.68 21.98
CA LYS A 6 -10.42 -5.70 21.97
C LYS A 6 -10.01 -7.16 21.77
N SER A 7 -9.61 -7.48 20.55
CA SER A 7 -9.28 -8.85 20.14
C SER A 7 -8.16 -9.36 21.04
N THR A 8 -8.36 -10.53 21.66
CA THR A 8 -7.35 -11.23 22.46
C THR A 8 -6.05 -11.52 21.71
N ARG A 9 -6.05 -11.34 20.38
CA ARG A 9 -4.88 -11.40 19.49
C ARG A 9 -3.80 -10.34 19.80
N ASP A 10 -4.14 -9.24 20.48
CA ASP A 10 -3.18 -8.16 20.74
C ASP A 10 -2.05 -8.53 21.71
N ARG A 11 -2.33 -9.42 22.68
CA ARG A 11 -1.35 -9.80 23.70
C ARG A 11 -0.41 -10.94 23.25
N ALA A 12 -0.84 -11.76 22.30
CA ALA A 12 -0.08 -12.90 21.79
C ALA A 12 1.05 -12.51 20.81
N CYS A 13 0.94 -11.33 20.19
CA CYS A 13 1.95 -10.81 19.25
C CYS A 13 3.10 -10.05 19.95
N TYR A 14 3.05 -9.91 21.27
CA TYR A 14 4.12 -9.28 22.07
C TYR A 14 5.18 -10.32 22.43
N ASP A 15 6.44 -10.10 22.04
CA ASP A 15 7.57 -10.92 22.48
C ASP A 15 7.99 -10.50 23.91
N PRO A 16 7.78 -11.35 24.93
CA PRO A 16 8.10 -11.00 26.32
C PRO A 16 9.60 -10.98 26.63
N ARG A 17 10.49 -11.36 25.69
CA ARG A 17 11.95 -11.46 25.91
C ARG A 17 12.75 -10.34 25.23
N GLY A 18 12.09 -9.25 24.87
CA GLY A 18 12.56 -8.23 23.94
C GLY A 18 13.98 -7.70 24.15
N LYS A 19 14.86 -7.95 23.16
CA LYS A 19 15.90 -6.98 22.81
C LYS A 19 15.23 -5.86 22.02
N LYS A 20 15.25 -4.64 22.57
CA LYS A 20 14.84 -3.44 21.84
C LYS A 20 15.80 -3.24 20.67
N GLY A 21 15.23 -3.15 19.47
CA GLY A 21 15.94 -2.73 18.27
C GLY A 21 16.21 -3.86 17.31
N THR A 22 15.37 -3.97 16.29
CA THR A 22 15.73 -4.54 14.98
C THR A 22 14.93 -3.81 13.90
N PRO A 23 15.50 -3.70 12.69
CA PRO A 23 15.64 -2.40 12.02
C PRO A 23 14.39 -1.99 11.27
N SER A 24 14.28 -0.69 11.03
CA SER A 24 13.48 -0.11 9.95
C SER A 24 14.00 -0.63 8.59
N LEU A 25 13.72 -1.88 8.25
CA LEU A 25 13.82 -2.36 6.88
C LEU A 25 12.50 -2.03 6.19
N SER A 26 12.61 -1.14 5.22
CA SER A 26 11.50 -0.61 4.44
C SER A 26 10.75 -1.74 3.73
N PRO A 27 9.41 -1.83 3.88
CA PRO A 27 8.54 -2.78 3.15
C PRO A 27 8.46 -2.56 1.61
N LEU A 28 9.56 -2.18 0.95
CA LEU A 28 9.56 -1.65 -0.42
C LEU A 28 9.70 -2.70 -1.53
N ASP A 29 9.96 -3.98 -1.22
CA ASP A 29 10.21 -5.00 -2.27
C ASP A 29 9.05 -5.98 -2.51
N LEU A 30 8.04 -5.98 -1.64
CA LEU A 30 6.81 -6.74 -1.90
C LEU A 30 5.97 -5.93 -2.89
N ASP A 31 5.91 -6.45 -4.11
CA ASP A 31 5.09 -5.97 -5.22
C ASP A 31 3.61 -5.78 -4.79
N HIS A 32 2.81 -5.20 -5.69
CA HIS A 32 1.40 -4.94 -5.39
C HIS A 32 0.61 -6.24 -5.03
N ASN A 33 1.10 -7.42 -5.45
CA ASN A 33 0.51 -8.71 -5.11
C ASN A 33 1.12 -9.35 -3.84
N GLY A 34 2.40 -9.13 -3.55
CA GLY A 34 3.14 -9.75 -2.45
C GLY A 34 2.62 -9.42 -1.06
N ARG A 35 1.95 -8.27 -0.89
CA ARG A 35 1.33 -7.89 0.39
C ARG A 35 0.14 -8.77 0.77
N ALA A 36 -0.69 -9.12 -0.22
CA ALA A 36 -1.84 -9.99 0.00
C ALA A 36 -1.38 -11.41 0.32
N GLN A 37 -0.41 -11.91 -0.46
CA GLN A 37 0.20 -13.22 -0.25
C GLN A 37 0.87 -13.34 1.13
N ALA A 38 1.60 -12.31 1.56
CA ALA A 38 2.20 -12.28 2.89
C ALA A 38 1.15 -12.42 4.01
N VAL A 39 -0.02 -11.79 3.87
CA VAL A 39 -1.11 -11.93 4.86
C VAL A 39 -1.63 -13.36 4.91
N VAL A 40 -1.83 -13.99 3.76
CA VAL A 40 -2.29 -15.39 3.67
C VAL A 40 -1.31 -16.34 4.34
N LEU A 41 -0.03 -16.29 3.96
CA LEU A 41 1.02 -17.17 4.50
C LEU A 41 1.19 -17.03 6.01
N ILE A 42 1.06 -15.81 6.55
CA ILE A 42 1.14 -15.57 7.99
C ILE A 42 -0.04 -16.19 8.71
N ASN A 43 -1.25 -16.04 8.19
CA ASN A 43 -2.44 -16.62 8.79
C ASN A 43 -2.37 -18.15 8.76
N GLU A 44 -1.97 -18.75 7.63
CA GLU A 44 -1.76 -20.19 7.50
C GLU A 44 -0.75 -20.72 8.50
N ALA A 45 0.38 -20.03 8.67
CA ALA A 45 1.39 -20.41 9.66
C ALA A 45 0.84 -20.35 11.09
N ILE A 46 0.08 -19.29 11.43
CA ILE A 46 -0.54 -19.14 12.75
C ILE A 46 -1.59 -20.24 12.99
N ASP A 47 -2.40 -20.56 11.99
CA ASP A 47 -3.42 -21.61 12.06
C ASP A 47 -2.79 -23.00 12.19
N ALA A 48 -1.61 -23.20 11.60
CA ALA A 48 -0.76 -24.38 11.81
C ALA A 48 -0.08 -24.42 13.20
N GLY A 49 -0.29 -23.41 14.04
CA GLY A 49 0.22 -23.35 15.42
C GLY A 49 1.51 -22.56 15.60
N ALA A 50 1.99 -21.87 14.56
CA ALA A 50 3.17 -21.00 14.71
C ALA A 50 2.87 -19.80 15.62
N ARG A 51 3.87 -19.40 16.41
CA ARG A 51 3.74 -18.17 17.21
C ARG A 51 3.79 -16.95 16.29
N CYS A 52 2.84 -16.03 16.42
CA CYS A 52 2.69 -14.88 15.52
C CYS A 52 3.99 -14.09 15.29
N TYR A 53 4.78 -13.85 16.36
CA TYR A 53 6.05 -13.12 16.24
C TYR A 53 7.10 -13.85 15.38
N LYS A 54 7.08 -15.19 15.36
CA LYS A 54 7.97 -16.00 14.50
C LYS A 54 7.54 -15.93 13.04
N ALA A 55 6.23 -15.93 12.76
CA ALA A 55 5.72 -15.77 11.40
C ALA A 55 6.12 -14.41 10.80
N TYR A 56 6.06 -13.33 11.60
CA TYR A 56 6.51 -11.98 11.19
C TYR A 56 8.02 -11.91 10.95
N GLU A 57 8.82 -12.56 11.79
CA GLU A 57 10.29 -12.59 11.70
C GLU A 57 10.77 -13.23 10.39
N VAL A 58 10.15 -14.35 9.97
CA VAL A 58 10.50 -15.06 8.73
C VAL A 58 10.28 -14.18 7.50
N LEU A 59 9.16 -13.46 7.44
CA LEU A 59 8.85 -12.55 6.34
C LEU A 59 9.49 -11.17 6.49
N LYS A 60 10.25 -10.94 7.57
CA LYS A 60 10.92 -9.66 7.89
C LYS A 60 9.96 -8.46 7.88
N ILE A 61 8.72 -8.66 8.32
CA ILE A 61 7.74 -7.59 8.44
C ILE A 61 7.42 -7.30 9.90
N SER A 62 7.15 -6.04 10.22
CA SER A 62 6.68 -5.68 11.56
C SER A 62 5.22 -6.06 11.77
N THR A 63 4.82 -6.31 13.01
CA THR A 63 3.41 -6.50 13.40
C THR A 63 2.53 -5.34 12.94
N ARG A 64 3.05 -4.10 12.98
CA ARG A 64 2.35 -2.90 12.51
C ARG A 64 2.09 -2.95 11.00
N THR A 65 3.05 -3.44 10.22
CA THR A 65 2.93 -3.59 8.77
C THR A 65 1.89 -4.64 8.41
N PHE A 66 1.94 -5.81 9.07
CA PHE A 66 0.97 -6.88 8.89
C PHE A 66 -0.46 -6.41 9.18
N ARG A 67 -0.70 -5.82 10.35
CA ARG A 67 -2.03 -5.29 10.72
C ARG A 67 -2.56 -4.25 9.74
N ARG A 68 -1.66 -3.42 9.21
CA ARG A 68 -2.03 -2.44 8.19
C ARG A 68 -2.52 -3.13 6.92
N TRP A 69 -1.86 -4.21 6.48
CA TRP A 69 -2.29 -4.98 5.31
C TRP A 69 -3.54 -5.83 5.55
N GLU A 70 -3.70 -6.38 6.76
CA GLU A 70 -4.91 -7.11 7.18
C GLU A 70 -6.15 -6.21 7.10
N SER A 71 -6.02 -4.92 7.46
CA SER A 71 -7.11 -3.93 7.32
C SER A 71 -7.39 -3.48 5.87
N GLY A 72 -6.59 -3.95 4.92
CA GLY A 72 -6.69 -3.63 3.49
C GLY A 72 -5.31 -3.37 2.87
N THR A 73 -5.02 -4.08 1.78
CA THR A 73 -3.75 -3.97 1.03
C THR A 73 -3.80 -2.92 -0.10
N THR A 74 -5.01 -2.54 -0.53
CA THR A 74 -5.23 -1.67 -1.69
C THR A 74 -4.84 -0.22 -1.41
N ASP A 75 -4.05 0.38 -2.30
CA ASP A 75 -3.81 1.83 -2.27
C ASP A 75 -5.11 2.57 -2.63
N ARG A 76 -5.72 3.19 -1.62
CA ARG A 76 -6.99 3.92 -1.75
C ARG A 76 -6.86 5.25 -2.50
N ARG A 77 -5.64 5.72 -2.81
CA ARG A 77 -5.45 6.96 -3.59
C ARG A 77 -6.04 6.87 -4.99
N ARG A 78 -5.95 5.70 -5.64
CA ARG A 78 -6.46 5.51 -7.01
C ARG A 78 -7.99 5.52 -7.11
N GLY A 79 -8.69 5.09 -6.06
CA GLY A 79 -10.16 5.04 -6.02
C GLY A 79 -10.81 6.29 -5.45
N ALA A 80 -10.03 7.33 -5.13
CA ALA A 80 -10.56 8.56 -4.57
C ALA A 80 -11.39 9.30 -5.64
N VAL A 81 -12.66 9.55 -5.34
CA VAL A 81 -13.51 10.40 -6.20
C VAL A 81 -13.00 11.83 -6.11
N HIS A 82 -12.31 12.28 -7.16
CA HIS A 82 -11.83 13.64 -7.25
C HIS A 82 -12.88 14.52 -7.93
N LYS A 83 -13.39 15.52 -7.20
CA LYS A 83 -14.17 16.59 -7.83
C LYS A 83 -13.28 17.29 -8.86
N ARG A 84 -13.82 17.53 -10.06
CA ARG A 84 -13.14 18.31 -11.11
C ARG A 84 -12.73 19.66 -10.50
N ARG A 85 -11.43 19.99 -10.54
CA ARG A 85 -10.94 21.28 -10.04
C ARG A 85 -11.48 22.39 -10.94
N SER A 86 -11.68 23.59 -10.40
CA SER A 86 -12.13 24.77 -11.16
C SER A 86 -11.24 25.07 -12.37
N ASN A 87 -9.94 24.79 -12.23
CA ASN A 87 -8.93 25.11 -13.25
C ASN A 87 -8.62 23.90 -14.15
N ALA A 88 -9.48 22.88 -14.18
CA ALA A 88 -9.29 21.74 -15.05
C ALA A 88 -9.67 22.11 -16.49
N LEU A 89 -8.74 21.87 -17.43
CA LEU A 89 -8.96 22.11 -18.85
C LEU A 89 -10.23 21.40 -19.33
N SER A 90 -11.11 22.14 -20.01
CA SER A 90 -12.22 21.60 -20.79
C SER A 90 -11.69 20.69 -21.90
N GLU A 91 -12.58 19.86 -22.46
CA GLU A 91 -12.18 18.99 -23.57
C GLU A 91 -11.77 19.82 -24.80
N GLU A 92 -12.49 20.90 -25.07
CA GLU A 92 -12.18 21.86 -26.13
C GLU A 92 -10.81 22.52 -25.94
N GLU A 93 -10.47 22.92 -24.71
CA GLU A 93 -9.15 23.49 -24.39
C GLU A 93 -8.04 22.46 -24.60
N ARG A 94 -8.28 21.19 -24.27
CA ARG A 94 -7.32 20.10 -24.48
C ARG A 94 -7.09 19.86 -25.98
N GLU A 95 -8.16 19.77 -26.76
CA GLU A 95 -8.07 19.58 -28.21
C GLU A 95 -7.31 20.72 -28.87
N LYS A 96 -7.61 21.97 -28.48
CA LYS A 96 -6.90 23.15 -28.99
C LYS A 96 -5.41 23.13 -28.63
N ILE A 97 -5.05 22.72 -27.42
CA ILE A 97 -3.65 22.55 -27.02
C ILE A 97 -2.97 21.49 -27.89
N ILE A 98 -3.61 20.33 -28.10
CA ILE A 98 -3.07 19.26 -28.93
C ILE A 98 -2.87 19.75 -30.37
N GLU A 99 -3.87 20.42 -30.95
CA GLU A 99 -3.81 20.97 -32.31
C GLU A 99 -2.63 21.95 -32.46
N VAL A 100 -2.51 22.91 -31.55
CA VAL A 100 -1.41 23.89 -31.58
C VAL A 100 -0.05 23.20 -31.44
N CYS A 101 0.10 22.28 -30.48
CA CYS A 101 1.36 21.56 -30.24
C CYS A 101 1.75 20.63 -31.39
N THR A 102 0.78 20.05 -32.10
CA THR A 102 1.02 19.16 -33.26
C THR A 102 1.01 19.89 -34.60
N SER A 103 0.73 21.20 -34.61
CA SER A 103 0.73 22.00 -35.83
C SER A 103 2.12 22.00 -36.49
N ARG A 104 2.13 22.19 -37.81
CA ARG A 104 3.34 22.17 -38.65
C ARG A 104 4.43 23.15 -38.20
N GLN A 105 4.06 24.22 -37.49
CA GLN A 105 4.98 25.21 -36.94
C GLN A 105 5.80 24.68 -35.75
N TYR A 106 5.26 23.72 -34.99
CA TYR A 106 5.88 23.16 -33.78
C TYR A 106 6.25 21.67 -33.92
N SER A 107 5.82 20.99 -34.99
CA SER A 107 6.07 19.55 -35.19
C SER A 107 7.56 19.19 -35.32
N SER A 108 8.38 20.11 -35.83
CA SER A 108 9.84 19.93 -35.97
C SER A 108 10.65 20.37 -34.75
N LEU A 109 10.03 20.94 -33.71
CA LEU A 109 10.67 21.37 -32.47
C LEU A 109 10.83 20.22 -31.45
N THR A 110 10.77 18.97 -31.92
CA THR A 110 11.11 17.80 -31.09
C THR A 110 12.51 18.02 -30.50
N ARG A 111 12.60 17.92 -29.18
CA ARG A 111 13.88 17.97 -28.45
C ARG A 111 14.76 16.85 -28.98
N GLY A 112 15.82 17.22 -29.69
CA GLY A 112 16.99 16.36 -29.89
C GLY A 112 17.66 16.05 -28.56
#